data_AF-A0AAD7A5P2-F1
#
_entry.id   AF-A0AAD7A5P2-F1
#
_cell.length_a   1.000
_cell.length_b   1.000
_cell.length_c   1.000
_cell.angle_alpha   90.00
_cell.angle_beta   90.00
_cell.angle_gamma   90.00
#
_symmetry.space_group_name_H-M   'P 1'
#
loop_
_entity.id
_entity.type
_entity.pdbx_description
1 polymer ?
#
loop_
_entity_poly.entity_id
_entity_poly.type
_entity_poly.pdbx_seq_one_letter_code
_entity_poly.pdbx_strand_id
1 'polypeptide(L)'
;MLSFAVKYRKAIDAIAAERSLKLRKYELDEQEWKILGDLLMVLRAATLAFSTNSVSTIANVIPTMDKIDALLTLQGDKALHPSVRAATQFAKNCLNKYWFNADDSDVYRIAMILHPGMKMKYFRDAPWAGDEYIEEAKSLAQAAFGAYAIDTTSPVPATPSTSSSVSLFLRSFAQSAILIAL
;
A
#
# COMPACT_ATOMS: atom_id res chain seq x y z
N MET A 1 -12.45 -4.61 14.37
CA MET A 1 -12.72 -5.88 15.06
C MET A 1 -11.69 -6.19 16.12
N LEU A 2 -10.39 -6.35 15.79
CA LEU A 2 -9.34 -6.62 16.80
C LEU A 2 -9.21 -5.52 17.89
N SER A 3 -9.32 -4.24 17.51
CA SER A 3 -9.31 -3.13 18.48
C SER A 3 -10.47 -3.19 19.48
N PHE A 4 -11.64 -3.65 19.02
CA PHE A 4 -12.80 -3.86 19.87
C PHE A 4 -12.56 -5.05 20.80
N ALA A 5 -12.06 -6.17 20.28
CA ALA A 5 -11.76 -7.35 21.09
C ALA A 5 -10.79 -7.04 22.23
N VAL A 6 -9.69 -6.32 21.95
CA VAL A 6 -8.74 -5.88 22.98
C VAL A 6 -9.38 -4.92 23.98
N LYS A 7 -10.22 -3.98 23.53
CA LYS A 7 -10.93 -3.02 24.41
C LYS A 7 -11.90 -3.71 25.37
N TYR A 8 -12.58 -4.76 24.92
CA TYR A 8 -13.61 -5.47 25.69
C TYR A 8 -13.12 -6.82 26.23
N ARG A 9 -11.79 -7.01 26.37
CA ARG A 9 -11.16 -8.24 26.86
C ARG A 9 -11.86 -8.84 28.08
N LYS A 10 -12.09 -8.05 29.14
CA LYS A 10 -12.78 -8.51 30.37
C LYS A 10 -14.17 -9.11 30.10
N ALA A 11 -14.93 -8.50 29.20
CA ALA A 11 -16.26 -8.98 28.84
C ALA A 11 -16.18 -10.27 28.00
N ILE A 12 -15.21 -10.34 27.10
CA ILE A 12 -14.96 -11.54 26.27
C ILE A 12 -14.52 -12.71 27.16
N ASP A 13 -13.59 -12.49 28.10
CA ASP A 13 -13.13 -13.50 29.04
C ASP A 13 -14.29 -14.00 29.93
N ALA A 14 -15.15 -13.09 30.41
CA ALA A 14 -16.35 -13.46 31.19
C ALA A 14 -17.34 -14.32 30.39
N ILE A 15 -17.59 -13.96 29.12
CA ILE A 15 -18.48 -14.72 28.22
C ILE A 15 -17.87 -16.09 27.87
N ALA A 16 -16.55 -16.17 27.67
CA ALA A 16 -15.86 -17.42 27.37
C ALA A 16 -15.85 -18.38 28.58
N ALA A 17 -15.75 -17.85 29.80
CA ALA A 17 -15.75 -18.63 31.04
C ALA A 17 -17.11 -19.27 31.39
N GLU A 18 -18.20 -18.67 30.91
CA GLU A 18 -19.59 -19.09 31.17
C GLU A 18 -19.87 -20.49 30.60
N ARG A 19 -20.21 -21.43 31.49
CA ARG A 19 -20.35 -22.86 31.14
C ARG A 19 -21.57 -23.12 30.26
N SER A 20 -22.66 -22.37 30.46
CA SER A 20 -23.89 -22.54 29.67
C SER A 20 -23.68 -22.24 28.18
N LEU A 21 -22.74 -21.35 27.86
CA LEU A 21 -22.44 -20.93 26.49
C LEU A 21 -21.52 -21.90 25.74
N LYS A 22 -20.85 -22.83 26.44
CA LYS A 22 -19.91 -23.82 25.86
C LYS A 22 -18.78 -23.17 25.03
N LEU A 23 -18.35 -21.96 25.39
CA LEU A 23 -17.34 -21.18 24.67
C LEU A 23 -15.91 -21.30 25.25
N ARG A 24 -15.73 -22.04 26.35
CA ARG A 24 -14.45 -22.17 27.06
C ARG A 24 -13.27 -22.62 26.18
N LYS A 25 -13.54 -23.37 25.10
CA LYS A 25 -12.50 -23.78 24.13
C LYS A 25 -11.91 -22.61 23.31
N TYR A 26 -12.49 -21.41 23.39
CA TYR A 26 -12.03 -20.18 22.74
C TYR A 26 -11.49 -19.16 23.73
N GLU A 27 -11.31 -19.54 25.00
CA GLU A 27 -10.68 -18.69 26.00
C GLU A 27 -9.22 -18.46 25.60
N LEU A 28 -8.83 -17.19 25.51
CA LEU A 28 -7.48 -16.81 25.13
C LEU A 28 -6.62 -16.64 26.37
N ASP A 29 -5.42 -17.19 26.34
CA ASP A 29 -4.46 -17.00 27.43
C ASP A 29 -3.77 -15.61 27.35
N GLU A 30 -3.01 -15.25 28.40
CA GLU A 30 -2.29 -13.97 28.44
C GLU A 30 -1.28 -13.79 27.28
N GLN A 31 -0.67 -14.88 26.82
CA GLN A 31 0.29 -14.85 25.72
C GLN A 31 -0.43 -14.60 24.39
N GLU A 32 -1.58 -15.22 24.15
CA GLU A 32 -2.42 -15.01 22.99
C GLU A 32 -2.97 -13.57 22.95
N TRP A 33 -3.39 -13.03 24.09
CA TRP A 33 -3.79 -11.63 24.21
C TRP A 33 -2.64 -10.67 23.88
N LYS A 34 -1.42 -10.99 24.31
CA LYS A 34 -0.22 -10.23 23.97
C LYS A 34 0.06 -10.26 22.46
N ILE A 35 0.01 -11.44 21.84
CA ILE A 35 0.14 -11.61 20.38
C ILE A 35 -0.88 -10.76 19.64
N LEU A 36 -2.13 -10.73 20.12
CA LEU A 36 -3.21 -9.94 19.53
C LEU A 36 -2.92 -8.43 19.62
N GLY A 37 -2.36 -7.98 20.76
CA GLY A 37 -1.95 -6.60 20.97
C GLY A 37 -0.81 -6.18 20.02
N ASP A 38 0.22 -7.01 19.90
CA ASP A 38 1.35 -6.77 19.01
C ASP A 38 0.90 -6.70 17.54
N LEU A 39 0.02 -7.62 17.12
CA LEU A 39 -0.55 -7.62 15.77
C LEU A 39 -1.43 -6.38 15.52
N LEU A 40 -2.23 -5.97 16.51
CA LEU A 40 -3.09 -4.78 16.39
C LEU A 40 -2.25 -3.51 16.18
N MET A 41 -1.13 -3.37 16.89
CA MET A 41 -0.26 -2.20 16.75
C MET A 41 0.25 -2.07 15.30
N VAL A 42 0.69 -3.18 14.70
CA VAL A 42 1.20 -3.23 13.32
C VAL A 42 0.08 -2.90 12.31
N LEU A 43 -1.06 -3.60 12.40
CA LEU A 43 -2.15 -3.47 11.43
C LEU A 43 -2.84 -2.10 11.51
N ARG A 44 -2.96 -1.53 12.72
CA ARG A 44 -3.63 -0.24 12.91
C ARG A 44 -2.84 0.89 12.26
N ALA A 45 -1.51 0.89 12.39
CA ALA A 45 -0.67 1.92 11.77
C ALA A 45 -0.79 1.89 10.24
N ALA A 46 -0.75 0.71 9.63
CA ALA A 46 -0.94 0.52 8.19
C ALA A 46 -2.34 0.94 7.72
N THR A 47 -3.39 0.54 8.45
CA THR A 47 -4.78 0.88 8.12
C THR A 47 -5.03 2.38 8.19
N LEU A 48 -4.52 3.05 9.22
CA LEU A 48 -4.70 4.49 9.41
C LEU A 48 -4.02 5.28 8.28
N ALA A 49 -2.88 4.80 7.80
CA ALA A 49 -2.15 5.44 6.71
C ALA A 49 -2.99 5.51 5.42
N PHE A 50 -3.75 4.46 5.09
CA PHE A 50 -4.66 4.45 3.93
C PHE A 50 -6.06 5.04 4.21
N SER A 51 -6.48 5.11 5.47
CA SER A 51 -7.83 5.59 5.83
C SER A 51 -7.93 7.12 5.96
N THR A 52 -6.84 7.85 5.68
CA THR A 52 -6.82 9.31 5.81
C THR A 52 -7.41 9.94 4.55
N ASN A 53 -8.53 10.64 4.71
CA ASN A 53 -9.37 11.24 3.66
C ASN A 53 -8.94 12.66 3.24
N SER A 54 -7.83 13.16 3.77
CA SER A 54 -7.32 14.53 3.52
C SER A 54 -6.22 14.61 2.47
N VAL A 55 -5.81 13.50 1.84
CA VAL A 55 -4.66 13.46 0.92
C VAL A 55 -5.01 12.72 -0.37
N SER A 56 -4.47 13.18 -1.51
CA SER A 56 -4.67 12.59 -2.83
C SER A 56 -4.34 11.09 -2.84
N THR A 57 -5.35 10.23 -2.98
CA THR A 57 -5.18 8.77 -2.82
C THR A 57 -4.15 8.19 -3.78
N ILE A 58 -4.17 8.58 -5.06
CA ILE A 58 -3.30 8.00 -6.10
C ILE A 58 -1.83 8.35 -5.85
N ALA A 59 -1.49 9.64 -5.73
CA ALA A 59 -0.11 10.08 -5.50
C ALA A 59 0.49 9.59 -4.15
N ASN A 60 -0.35 9.20 -3.18
CA ASN A 60 0.12 8.75 -1.87
C ASN A 60 0.20 7.23 -1.73
N VAL A 61 -0.20 6.44 -2.73
CA VAL A 61 -0.15 4.98 -2.62
C VAL A 61 1.28 4.49 -2.38
N ILE A 62 2.23 4.84 -3.26
CA ILE A 62 3.64 4.44 -3.14
C ILE A 62 4.26 4.97 -1.82
N PRO A 63 4.16 6.28 -1.49
CA PRO A 63 4.65 6.79 -0.20
C PRO A 63 4.04 6.11 1.03
N THR A 64 2.78 5.69 0.95
CA THR A 64 2.12 4.98 2.05
C THR A 64 2.61 3.55 2.16
N MET A 65 2.85 2.87 1.03
CA MET A 65 3.47 1.55 1.01
C MET A 65 4.89 1.58 1.59
N ASP A 66 5.71 2.56 1.21
CA ASP A 66 7.06 2.74 1.76
C ASP A 66 7.04 2.92 3.29
N LYS A 67 6.08 3.72 3.81
CA LYS A 67 5.87 3.87 5.25
C LYS A 67 5.47 2.56 5.92
N ILE A 68 4.59 1.78 5.29
CA ILE A 68 4.15 0.49 5.83
C ILE A 68 5.30 -0.51 5.84
N ASP A 69 6.12 -0.56 4.79
CA ASP A 69 7.29 -1.43 4.77
C ASP A 69 8.30 -1.06 5.86
N ALA A 70 8.58 0.24 6.03
CA ALA A 70 9.42 0.73 7.12
C ALA A 70 8.86 0.33 8.50
N LEU A 71 7.54 0.47 8.71
CA LEU A 71 6.89 0.03 9.94
C LEU A 71 7.00 -1.48 10.16
N LEU A 72 6.76 -2.29 9.13
CA LEU A 72 6.87 -3.75 9.21
C LEU A 72 8.32 -4.19 9.48
N THR A 73 9.30 -3.48 8.92
CA THR A 73 10.73 -3.71 9.17
C THR A 73 11.10 -3.42 10.62
N LEU A 74 10.78 -2.21 11.10
CA LEU A 74 11.07 -1.81 12.48
C LEU A 74 10.41 -2.72 13.53
N GLN A 75 9.25 -3.29 13.21
CA GLN A 75 8.55 -4.21 14.10
C GLN A 75 9.14 -5.62 14.01
N GLY A 76 9.61 -6.05 12.83
CA GLY A 76 10.32 -7.31 12.65
C GLY A 76 11.61 -7.44 13.46
N ASP A 77 12.26 -6.31 13.77
CA ASP A 77 13.48 -6.24 14.57
C ASP A 77 13.24 -6.31 16.08
N LYS A 78 11.99 -6.14 16.53
CA LYS A 78 11.64 -6.31 17.93
C LYS A 78 11.57 -7.80 18.28
N ALA A 79 11.75 -8.13 19.56
CA ALA A 79 11.55 -9.47 20.11
C ALA A 79 10.05 -9.88 20.12
N LEU A 80 9.43 -9.90 18.94
CA LEU A 80 8.05 -10.31 18.71
C LEU A 80 7.94 -11.83 18.73
N HIS A 81 6.76 -12.32 19.10
CA HIS A 81 6.44 -13.74 19.04
C HIS A 81 6.61 -14.30 17.62
N PRO A 82 7.10 -15.55 17.44
CA PRO A 82 7.33 -16.14 16.12
C PRO A 82 6.13 -16.06 15.16
N SER A 83 4.90 -16.22 15.68
CA SER A 83 3.69 -16.10 14.86
C SER A 83 3.48 -14.68 14.31
N VAL A 84 3.76 -13.64 15.09
CA VAL A 84 3.66 -12.23 14.65
C VAL A 84 4.75 -11.92 13.63
N ARG A 85 5.95 -12.45 13.81
CA ARG A 85 7.04 -12.34 12.83
C ARG A 85 6.64 -12.98 11.49
N ALA A 86 6.10 -14.20 11.53
CA ALA A 86 5.60 -14.87 10.32
C ALA A 86 4.49 -14.06 9.64
N ALA A 87 3.50 -13.57 10.40
CA ALA A 87 2.44 -12.72 9.88
C ALA A 87 2.98 -11.41 9.24
N THR A 88 3.99 -10.80 9.86
CA THR A 88 4.67 -9.60 9.33
C THR A 88 5.36 -9.89 8.00
N GLN A 89 6.03 -11.05 7.87
CA GLN A 89 6.64 -11.47 6.60
C GLN A 89 5.59 -11.71 5.50
N PHE A 90 4.47 -12.35 5.83
CA PHE A 90 3.36 -12.48 4.88
C PHE A 90 2.80 -11.12 4.45
N ALA A 91 2.66 -10.17 5.40
CA ALA A 91 2.23 -8.81 5.10
C ALA A 91 3.21 -8.10 4.16
N LYS A 92 4.53 -8.25 4.37
CA LYS A 92 5.57 -7.72 3.47
C LYS A 92 5.48 -8.30 2.07
N ASN A 93 5.33 -9.62 1.93
CA ASN A 93 5.19 -10.26 0.62
C ASN A 93 3.94 -9.76 -0.12
N CYS A 94 2.84 -9.58 0.61
CA CYS A 94 1.63 -8.99 0.08
C CYS A 94 1.86 -7.54 -0.37
N LEU A 95 2.54 -6.73 0.46
CA LEU A 95 2.88 -5.35 0.15
C LEU A 95 3.76 -5.24 -1.10
N ASN A 96 4.80 -6.07 -1.22
CA ASN A 96 5.70 -6.10 -2.37
C ASN A 96 4.94 -6.40 -3.68
N LYS A 97 3.94 -7.29 -3.64
CA LYS A 97 3.07 -7.54 -4.80
C LYS A 97 2.32 -6.28 -5.23
N TYR A 98 1.75 -5.53 -4.27
CA TYR A 98 1.04 -4.30 -4.60
C TYR A 98 1.98 -3.17 -5.02
N TRP A 99 3.19 -3.13 -4.44
CA TRP A 99 4.23 -2.18 -4.84
C TRP A 99 4.62 -2.40 -6.30
N PHE A 100 4.91 -3.65 -6.69
CA PHE A 100 5.20 -4.00 -8.08
C PHE A 100 4.08 -3.59 -9.04
N ASN A 101 2.82 -3.86 -8.67
CA ASN A 101 1.68 -3.45 -9.49
C ASN A 101 1.50 -1.92 -9.58
N ALA A 102 1.90 -1.18 -8.54
CA ALA A 102 1.85 0.28 -8.55
C ALA A 102 2.98 0.87 -9.40
N ASP A 103 4.15 0.24 -9.39
CA ASP A 103 5.30 0.65 -10.19
C ASP A 103 5.11 0.36 -11.69
N ASP A 104 4.48 -0.77 -12.03
CA ASP A 104 4.11 -1.15 -13.41
C ASP A 104 3.10 -0.18 -14.06
N SER A 105 2.49 0.72 -13.28
CA SER A 105 1.52 1.69 -13.78
C SER A 105 2.06 3.12 -13.73
N ASP A 106 2.20 3.72 -14.92
CA ASP A 106 2.61 5.12 -15.11
C ASP A 106 1.76 6.12 -14.31
N VAL A 107 0.50 5.77 -14.05
CA VAL A 107 -0.48 6.63 -13.36
C VAL A 107 0.04 7.08 -12.00
N TYR A 108 0.67 6.20 -11.24
CA TYR A 108 1.18 6.55 -9.90
C TYR A 108 2.36 7.50 -9.98
N ARG A 109 3.31 7.24 -10.89
CA ARG A 109 4.50 8.08 -11.10
C ARG A 109 4.11 9.47 -11.59
N ILE A 110 3.22 9.55 -12.58
CA ILE A 110 2.69 10.82 -13.11
C ILE A 110 1.95 11.59 -12.00
N ALA A 111 1.07 10.93 -11.25
CA ALA A 111 0.32 11.57 -10.17
C ALA A 111 1.25 12.14 -9.08
N MET A 112 2.33 11.44 -8.74
CA MET A 112 3.33 11.91 -7.78
C MET A 112 4.10 13.13 -8.28
N ILE A 113 4.45 13.18 -9.57
CA ILE A 113 5.12 14.33 -10.18
C ILE A 113 4.21 15.56 -10.22
N LEU A 114 2.93 15.36 -10.52
CA LEU A 114 1.93 16.43 -10.56
C LEU A 114 1.55 16.92 -9.14
N HIS A 115 1.80 16.13 -8.11
CA HIS A 115 1.46 16.49 -6.74
C HIS A 115 2.32 17.68 -6.24
N PRO A 116 1.71 18.81 -5.84
CA PRO A 116 2.43 20.05 -5.56
C PRO A 116 3.41 19.96 -4.38
N GLY A 117 3.14 19.08 -3.42
CA GLY A 117 4.00 18.85 -2.26
C GLY A 117 5.10 17.79 -2.45
N MET A 118 5.06 17.01 -3.53
CA MET A 118 6.04 15.93 -3.81
C MET A 118 6.91 16.31 -4.99
N LYS A 119 6.30 16.41 -6.18
CA LYS A 119 6.99 16.67 -7.44
C LYS A 119 8.17 15.70 -7.62
N MET A 120 9.19 16.15 -8.33
CA MET A 120 10.46 15.42 -8.50
C MET A 120 11.28 15.31 -7.21
N LYS A 121 10.96 16.06 -6.15
CA LYS A 121 11.73 16.02 -4.91
C LYS A 121 11.59 14.66 -4.23
N TYR A 122 10.39 14.08 -4.23
CA TYR A 122 10.16 12.76 -3.65
C TYR A 122 11.10 11.70 -4.20
N PHE A 123 11.22 11.61 -5.53
CA PHE A 123 12.07 10.61 -6.18
C PHE A 123 13.56 10.84 -5.90
N ARG A 124 14.03 12.09 -5.81
CA ARG A 124 15.43 12.36 -5.44
C ARG A 124 15.76 11.98 -4.00
N ASP A 125 14.79 12.12 -3.11
CA ASP A 125 14.95 11.81 -1.69
C ASP A 125 14.74 10.31 -1.41
N ALA A 126 14.20 9.54 -2.37
CA ALA A 126 13.90 8.13 -2.22
C ALA A 126 15.16 7.26 -2.46
N PRO A 127 15.56 6.40 -1.51
CA PRO A 127 16.80 5.61 -1.61
C PRO A 127 16.75 4.53 -2.69
N TRP A 128 15.55 4.16 -3.14
CA TRP A 128 15.33 3.15 -4.17
C TRP A 128 15.26 3.73 -5.58
N ALA A 129 15.16 5.06 -5.73
CA ALA A 129 15.02 5.71 -7.02
C ALA A 129 16.40 6.07 -7.58
N GLY A 130 16.87 5.27 -8.55
CA GLY A 130 18.08 5.59 -9.33
C GLY A 130 17.83 6.70 -10.37
N ASP A 131 18.90 7.27 -10.92
CA ASP A 131 18.82 8.34 -11.92
C ASP A 131 17.99 7.96 -13.15
N GLU A 132 18.10 6.71 -13.61
CA GLU A 132 17.32 6.17 -14.73
C GLU A 132 15.81 6.22 -14.44
N TYR A 133 15.41 5.86 -13.23
CA TYR A 133 14.01 5.87 -12.80
C TYR A 133 13.44 7.30 -12.76
N ILE A 134 14.24 8.26 -12.31
CA ILE A 134 13.86 9.67 -12.23
C ILE A 134 13.64 10.24 -13.62
N GLU A 135 14.56 9.97 -14.57
CA GLU A 135 14.44 10.46 -15.94
C GLU A 135 13.29 9.78 -16.70
N GLU A 136 13.06 8.49 -16.49
CA GLU A 136 11.89 7.81 -17.06
C GLU A 136 10.58 8.40 -16.52
N ALA A 137 10.46 8.64 -15.21
CA ALA A 137 9.25 9.21 -14.62
C ALA A 137 8.95 10.61 -15.21
N LYS A 138 10.01 11.41 -15.43
CA LYS A 138 9.93 12.71 -16.07
C LYS A 138 9.51 12.61 -17.54
N SER A 139 10.08 11.66 -18.28
CA SER A 139 9.70 11.38 -19.68
C SER A 139 8.22 11.00 -19.78
N LEU A 140 7.74 10.11 -18.91
CA LEU A 140 6.34 9.70 -18.85
C LEU A 140 5.41 10.90 -18.59
N ALA A 141 5.75 11.76 -17.63
CA ALA A 141 4.95 12.95 -17.33
C ALA A 141 4.92 13.95 -18.50
N GLN A 142 6.05 14.15 -19.18
CA GLN A 142 6.14 15.02 -20.36
C GLN A 142 5.33 14.45 -21.55
N ALA A 143 5.44 13.15 -21.80
CA ALA A 143 4.69 12.46 -22.85
C ALA A 143 3.18 12.55 -22.59
N ALA A 144 2.73 12.31 -21.35
CA ALA A 144 1.34 12.42 -20.96
C ALA A 144 0.80 13.86 -21.14
N PHE A 145 1.59 14.86 -20.76
CA PHE A 145 1.23 16.26 -20.99
C PHE A 145 1.18 16.62 -22.48
N GLY A 146 2.14 16.13 -23.27
CA GLY A 146 2.17 16.33 -24.72
C GLY A 146 0.93 15.75 -25.42
N ALA A 147 0.52 14.54 -25.05
CA ALA A 147 -0.70 13.92 -25.55
C ALA A 147 -1.95 14.76 -25.21
N TYR A 148 -2.06 15.22 -23.96
CA TYR A 148 -3.15 16.12 -23.53
C TYR A 148 -3.19 17.44 -24.31
N ALA A 149 -2.03 18.04 -24.57
CA ALA A 149 -1.92 19.30 -25.31
C ALA A 149 -2.34 19.16 -26.79
N ILE A 150 -2.08 18.01 -27.41
CA ILE A 150 -2.51 17.71 -28.79
C ILE A 150 -4.03 17.50 -28.86
N ASP A 151 -4.61 16.77 -27.91
CA ASP A 151 -6.06 16.52 -27.86
C ASP A 151 -6.87 17.82 -27.65
N THR A 152 -6.31 18.79 -26.95
CA THR A 152 -6.96 20.10 -26.70
C THR A 152 -6.81 21.10 -27.85
N THR A 153 -5.97 20.83 -28.85
CA THR A 153 -5.80 21.68 -30.05
C THR A 153 -6.63 21.22 -31.26
N SER A 154 -7.34 20.09 -31.16
CA SER A 154 -8.33 19.67 -32.16
C SER A 154 -9.65 20.44 -31.97
N PRO A 155 -10.28 21.01 -33.02
CA PRO A 155 -11.51 21.79 -32.87
C PRO A 155 -12.65 20.88 -32.42
N VAL A 156 -13.14 21.08 -31.20
CA VAL A 156 -14.26 20.32 -30.59
C VAL A 156 -15.56 20.60 -31.36
N PRO A 157 -16.20 19.60 -32.01
CA PRO A 157 -17.63 19.67 -32.30
C PRO A 157 -18.38 19.39 -31.01
N ALA A 158 -19.34 20.24 -30.67
CA ALA A 158 -20.11 20.13 -29.43
C ALA A 158 -20.95 18.84 -29.37
N THR A 159 -21.05 18.29 -28.15
CA THR A 159 -22.04 17.31 -27.60
C THR A 159 -21.66 15.80 -27.63
N PRO A 160 -22.33 14.94 -26.83
CA PRO A 160 -21.92 14.64 -25.46
C PRO A 160 -21.60 13.14 -25.22
N SER A 161 -20.68 12.90 -24.29
CA SER A 161 -20.42 11.64 -23.53
C SER A 161 -20.66 10.30 -24.23
N THR A 162 -19.59 9.58 -24.58
CA THR A 162 -19.60 8.11 -24.54
C THR A 162 -18.22 7.55 -24.16
N SER A 163 -18.29 6.56 -23.28
CA SER A 163 -17.26 5.69 -22.75
C SER A 163 -16.29 5.10 -23.77
N SER A 164 -15.09 4.77 -23.25
CA SER A 164 -14.13 3.77 -23.73
C SER A 164 -13.15 4.20 -24.82
N SER A 165 -11.88 4.35 -24.43
CA SER A 165 -10.80 3.40 -24.80
C SER A 165 -9.46 3.88 -24.26
N VAL A 166 -9.07 3.45 -23.06
CA VAL A 166 -7.66 3.44 -22.65
C VAL A 166 -7.18 2.01 -22.85
N SER A 167 -6.78 1.70 -24.09
CA SER A 167 -6.19 0.42 -24.42
C SER A 167 -5.25 0.62 -25.59
N LEU A 168 -4.00 1.01 -25.34
CA LEU A 168 -2.90 0.87 -26.30
C LEU A 168 -1.52 1.15 -25.68
N PHE A 169 -1.18 0.54 -24.53
CA PHE A 169 0.23 0.43 -24.08
C PHE A 169 0.46 -0.84 -23.25
N LEU A 170 -0.03 -1.98 -23.74
CA LEU A 170 0.29 -3.30 -23.20
C LEU A 170 0.90 -4.15 -24.31
N ARG A 171 2.17 -3.90 -24.67
CA ARG A 171 3.07 -4.92 -25.23
C ARG A 171 4.51 -4.56 -24.91
N SER A 172 5.21 -5.56 -24.38
CA SER A 172 6.66 -5.71 -24.30
C SER A 172 7.35 -5.12 -23.07
N PHE A 173 7.33 -5.84 -21.94
CA PHE A 173 8.54 -6.08 -21.13
C PHE A 173 8.41 -7.37 -20.30
N ALA A 174 7.93 -8.45 -20.93
CA ALA A 174 8.04 -9.80 -20.40
C ALA A 174 9.38 -10.42 -20.81
N GLN A 175 10.52 -9.99 -20.24
CA GLN A 175 11.76 -10.77 -20.37
C GLN A 175 12.88 -10.50 -19.32
N SER A 176 12.70 -9.65 -18.30
CA SER A 176 13.80 -9.36 -17.35
C SER A 176 13.57 -9.83 -15.90
N ALA A 177 12.43 -10.44 -15.60
CA ALA A 177 12.06 -10.89 -14.24
C ALA A 177 12.65 -12.26 -13.82
N ILE A 178 13.69 -12.77 -14.50
CA ILE A 178 14.29 -14.09 -14.15
C ILE A 178 15.64 -13.97 -13.42
N LEU A 179 16.24 -12.79 -13.25
CA LEU A 179 17.59 -12.70 -12.65
C LEU A 179 17.72 -12.11 -11.23
N ILE A 180 16.63 -11.80 -10.53
CA ILE A 180 16.69 -11.28 -9.14
C ILE A 180 15.96 -12.22 -8.17
N ALA A 181 16.16 -13.53 -8.34
CA ALA A 181 15.67 -14.56 -7.42
C ALA A 181 16.66 -15.73 -7.30
N LEU A 182 17.96 -15.43 -7.23
CA LEU A 182 19.01 -16.30 -6.69
C LEU A 182 19.87 -15.52 -5.70
#